data_AF-A0A5J4UN43-F1
#
_entry.id   AF-A0A5J4UN43-F1
#
_cell.length_a   1.000
_cell.length_b   1.000
_cell.length_c   1.000
_cell.angle_alpha   90.00
_cell.angle_beta   90.00
_cell.angle_gamma   90.00
#
_symmetry.space_group_name_H-M   'P 1'
#
loop_
_entity.id
_entity.type
_entity.pdbx_description
1 polymer ?
#
loop_
_entity_poly.entity_id
_entity_poly.type
_entity_poly.pdbx_seq_one_letter_code
_entity_poly.pdbx_strand_id
1 'polypeptide(L)'
;MRIFFLLKYWKQQQKGQQHPLCQQLIDDGTVTKLIKLYKDKKLEDHQYQISKSIAYVLKASPLNSETIEIVDVFKEQKEIKKLSLLAENSDNHDAILSNDFEKQLFEKEWKSLDDLKLIIPLLKFGSYKNKKKIVLSVKQYVEKLTNDQFVKEITDEYSWIDKKDQIYPRAKKAFALVRKGEGMIEEEGGYEEIDAIQMFSNKRP
;
A
#
# COMPACT_ATOMS: atom_id res chain seq x y z
N MET A 1 -0.90 -27.57 -0.69
CA MET A 1 -0.86 -27.00 -2.06
C MET A 1 -2.20 -26.47 -2.60
N ARG A 2 -3.36 -27.10 -2.38
CA ARG A 2 -4.66 -26.62 -2.92
C ARG A 2 -5.13 -25.24 -2.39
N ILE A 3 -4.90 -24.95 -1.10
CA ILE A 3 -5.27 -23.65 -0.49
C ILE A 3 -4.52 -22.47 -1.15
N PHE A 4 -3.23 -22.63 -1.46
CA PHE A 4 -2.42 -21.61 -2.13
C PHE A 4 -2.96 -21.23 -3.52
N PHE A 5 -3.50 -22.21 -4.26
CA PHE A 5 -4.11 -21.96 -5.56
C PHE A 5 -5.44 -21.21 -5.43
N LEU A 6 -6.30 -21.57 -4.47
CA LEU A 6 -7.58 -20.90 -4.24
C LEU A 6 -7.41 -19.45 -3.76
N LEU A 7 -6.47 -19.20 -2.84
CA LEU A 7 -6.14 -17.85 -2.34
C LEU A 7 -5.60 -16.92 -3.45
N LYS A 8 -4.86 -17.46 -4.41
CA LYS A 8 -4.27 -16.68 -5.51
C LYS A 8 -5.31 -16.27 -6.56
N TYR A 9 -6.30 -17.13 -6.86
CA TYR A 9 -7.33 -16.85 -7.87
C TYR A 9 -8.39 -15.85 -7.41
N TRP A 10 -8.68 -15.77 -6.10
CA TRP A 10 -9.64 -14.80 -5.58
C TRP A 10 -9.15 -13.35 -5.57
N LYS A 11 -7.86 -13.12 -5.88
CA LYS A 11 -7.25 -11.79 -6.09
C LYS A 11 -8.01 -10.90 -7.09
N GLN A 12 -8.89 -11.47 -7.90
CA GLN A 12 -9.63 -10.76 -8.95
C GLN A 12 -11.00 -10.20 -8.55
N GLN A 13 -11.55 -10.49 -7.36
CA GLN A 13 -12.92 -10.08 -7.02
C GLN A 13 -12.96 -9.01 -5.90
N GLN A 14 -13.57 -7.88 -6.26
CA GLN A 14 -14.04 -6.73 -5.46
C GLN A 14 -13.05 -6.07 -4.45
N LYS A 15 -12.64 -4.84 -4.78
CA LYS A 15 -11.83 -3.97 -3.89
C LYS A 15 -12.62 -3.64 -2.62
N GLY A 16 -11.96 -3.74 -1.47
CA GLY A 16 -12.55 -3.44 -0.16
C GLY A 16 -13.31 -4.61 0.46
N GLN A 17 -13.40 -5.77 -0.21
CA GLN A 17 -14.03 -6.96 0.36
C GLN A 17 -12.99 -7.92 0.94
N GLN A 18 -13.32 -8.48 2.10
CA GLN A 18 -12.55 -9.55 2.71
C GLN A 18 -12.56 -10.81 1.84
N HIS A 19 -11.55 -11.65 2.00
CA HIS A 19 -11.53 -12.96 1.35
C HIS A 19 -12.74 -13.80 1.82
N PRO A 20 -13.47 -14.54 0.95
CA PRO A 20 -14.68 -15.28 1.36
C PRO A 20 -14.38 -16.37 2.38
N LEU A 21 -13.18 -16.93 2.29
CA LEU A 21 -12.67 -17.91 3.25
C LEU A 21 -12.03 -17.25 4.50
N CYS A 22 -11.99 -15.91 4.62
CA CYS A 22 -11.32 -15.25 5.74
C CYS A 22 -11.92 -15.73 7.07
N GLN A 23 -13.25 -15.59 7.23
CA GLN A 23 -13.92 -16.00 8.45
C GLN A 23 -13.79 -17.50 8.70
N GLN A 24 -13.97 -18.33 7.68
CA GLN A 24 -13.80 -19.78 7.79
C GLN A 24 -12.39 -20.18 8.27
N LEU A 25 -11.34 -19.55 7.74
CA LEU A 25 -9.94 -19.85 8.09
C LEU A 25 -9.53 -19.27 9.44
N ILE A 26 -10.25 -18.26 9.92
CA ILE A 26 -10.13 -17.77 11.29
C ILE A 26 -10.79 -18.79 12.24
N ASP A 27 -12.04 -19.17 11.96
CA ASP A 27 -12.86 -20.04 12.80
C ASP A 27 -12.27 -21.46 12.94
N ASP A 28 -11.70 -22.00 11.85
CA ASP A 28 -11.07 -23.33 11.87
C ASP A 28 -9.63 -23.34 12.45
N GLY A 29 -9.14 -22.17 12.87
CA GLY A 29 -7.82 -21.98 13.46
C GLY A 29 -6.65 -22.04 12.47
N THR A 30 -6.90 -22.05 11.15
CA THR A 30 -5.84 -22.02 10.13
C THR A 30 -5.01 -20.76 10.23
N VAL A 31 -5.63 -19.59 10.43
CA VAL A 31 -4.90 -18.33 10.64
C VAL A 31 -3.99 -18.41 11.87
N THR A 32 -4.50 -18.94 12.99
CA THR A 32 -3.69 -19.15 14.20
C THR A 32 -2.51 -20.08 13.95
N LYS A 33 -2.68 -21.15 13.16
CA LYS A 33 -1.58 -22.04 12.77
C LYS A 33 -0.55 -21.33 11.89
N LEU A 34 -0.99 -20.51 10.94
CA LEU A 34 -0.09 -19.69 10.11
C LEU A 34 0.72 -18.71 10.95
N ILE A 35 0.11 -18.05 11.93
CA ILE A 35 0.79 -17.16 12.87
C ILE A 35 1.82 -17.93 13.69
N LYS A 36 1.47 -19.11 14.21
CA LYS A 36 2.42 -19.97 14.95
C LYS A 36 3.62 -20.37 14.08
N LEU A 37 3.38 -20.74 12.82
CA LEU A 37 4.45 -21.08 11.88
C LEU A 37 5.33 -19.86 11.56
N TYR A 38 4.75 -18.67 11.43
CA TYR A 38 5.49 -17.43 11.21
C TYR A 38 6.44 -17.12 12.37
N LYS A 39 5.98 -17.33 13.61
CA LYS A 39 6.77 -17.08 14.83
C LYS A 39 7.78 -18.18 15.16
N ASP A 40 7.76 -19.30 14.45
CA ASP A 40 8.72 -20.39 14.66
C ASP A 40 10.08 -20.02 14.07
N LYS A 41 11.07 -19.82 14.95
CA LYS A 41 12.45 -19.51 14.57
C LYS A 41 13.08 -20.57 13.67
N LYS A 42 12.61 -21.82 13.72
CA LYS A 42 13.10 -22.88 12.82
C LYS A 42 12.65 -22.68 11.37
N LEU A 43 11.69 -21.79 11.14
CA LEU A 43 11.10 -21.49 9.84
C LEU A 43 11.41 -20.06 9.37
N GLU A 44 12.49 -19.44 9.87
CA GLU A 44 12.91 -18.08 9.49
C GLU A 44 12.98 -17.91 7.96
N ASP A 45 13.60 -18.86 7.26
CA ASP A 45 13.68 -18.90 5.79
C ASP A 45 12.31 -18.93 5.07
N HIS A 46 11.27 -19.37 5.78
CA HIS A 46 9.91 -19.51 5.27
C HIS A 46 8.99 -18.36 5.69
N GLN A 47 9.42 -17.49 6.62
CA GLN A 47 8.60 -16.40 7.16
C GLN A 47 8.00 -15.54 6.06
N TYR A 48 8.79 -15.18 5.06
CA TYR A 48 8.31 -14.40 3.92
C TYR A 48 7.15 -15.07 3.17
N GLN A 49 7.19 -16.39 2.92
CA GLN A 49 6.09 -17.10 2.24
C GLN A 49 4.87 -17.26 3.14
N ILE A 50 5.08 -17.42 4.45
CA ILE A 50 4.01 -17.48 5.44
C ILE A 50 3.31 -16.12 5.54
N SER A 51 4.05 -15.02 5.63
CA SER A 51 3.51 -13.65 5.60
C SER A 51 2.65 -13.43 4.37
N LYS A 52 3.12 -13.85 3.18
CA LYS A 52 2.34 -13.72 1.94
C LYS A 52 1.02 -14.47 1.98
N SER A 53 0.96 -15.59 2.71
CA SER A 53 -0.25 -16.39 2.90
C SER A 53 -1.21 -15.68 3.85
N ILE A 54 -0.69 -15.19 4.98
CA ILE A 54 -1.45 -14.39 5.96
C ILE A 54 -2.07 -13.17 5.27
N ALA A 55 -1.30 -12.42 4.49
CA ALA A 55 -1.80 -11.23 3.78
C ALA A 55 -2.88 -11.53 2.73
N TYR A 56 -2.90 -12.74 2.16
CA TYR A 56 -3.99 -13.14 1.26
C TYR A 56 -5.27 -13.46 2.03
N VAL A 57 -5.15 -14.14 3.16
CA VAL A 57 -6.32 -14.47 4.01
C VAL A 57 -6.90 -13.19 4.60
N LEU A 58 -6.04 -12.32 5.14
CA LEU A 58 -6.42 -11.08 5.83
C LEU A 58 -6.58 -9.86 4.90
N LYS A 59 -6.75 -10.07 3.58
CA LYS A 59 -7.09 -8.98 2.65
C LYS A 59 -8.30 -8.21 3.19
N ALA A 60 -8.21 -6.87 3.20
CA ALA A 60 -9.27 -5.98 3.71
C ALA A 60 -9.75 -6.31 5.14
N SER A 61 -8.96 -7.05 5.93
CA SER A 61 -9.26 -7.37 7.33
C SER A 61 -8.31 -6.58 8.23
N PRO A 62 -8.75 -6.18 9.44
CA PRO A 62 -7.86 -5.51 10.38
C PRO A 62 -6.78 -6.48 10.86
N LEU A 63 -5.55 -6.01 10.91
CA LEU A 63 -4.43 -6.72 11.53
C LEU A 63 -4.50 -6.56 13.05
N ASN A 64 -4.06 -7.57 13.77
CA ASN A 64 -3.94 -7.55 15.22
C ASN A 64 -2.47 -7.55 15.65
N SER A 65 -2.21 -7.48 16.96
CA SER A 65 -0.86 -7.48 17.52
C SER A 65 -0.02 -8.70 17.14
N GLU A 66 -0.63 -9.83 16.74
CA GLU A 66 0.08 -11.03 16.32
C GLU A 66 0.47 -11.05 14.84
N THR A 67 -0.13 -10.18 14.03
CA THR A 67 0.01 -10.16 12.56
C THR A 67 0.54 -8.84 12.03
N ILE A 68 0.58 -7.79 12.84
CA ILE A 68 1.01 -6.46 12.42
C ILE A 68 2.45 -6.44 11.90
N GLU A 69 3.33 -7.27 12.46
CA GLU A 69 4.75 -7.38 12.10
C GLU A 69 5.00 -7.83 10.65
N ILE A 70 4.02 -8.48 10.00
CA ILE A 70 4.17 -8.85 8.58
C ILE A 70 4.25 -7.62 7.67
N VAL A 71 3.74 -6.47 8.14
CA VAL A 71 3.82 -5.20 7.40
C VAL A 71 5.27 -4.81 7.19
N ASP A 72 6.11 -4.93 8.22
CA ASP A 72 7.52 -4.56 8.14
C ASP A 72 8.28 -5.50 7.21
N VAL A 73 7.99 -6.81 7.26
CA VAL A 73 8.51 -7.79 6.28
C VAL A 73 8.19 -7.37 4.85
N PHE A 74 6.97 -6.89 4.59
CA PHE A 74 6.62 -6.44 3.24
C PHE A 74 7.25 -5.11 2.83
N LYS A 75 7.49 -4.20 3.78
CA LYS A 75 8.23 -2.96 3.50
C LYS A 75 9.66 -3.25 3.11
N GLU A 76 10.36 -4.06 3.90
CA GLU A 76 11.76 -4.45 3.68
C GLU A 76 11.94 -5.18 2.34
N GLN A 77 11.03 -6.11 2.02
CA GLN A 77 11.04 -6.86 0.77
C GLN A 77 10.43 -6.07 -0.41
N LYS A 78 10.00 -4.81 -0.18
CA LYS A 78 9.30 -3.95 -1.14
C LYS A 78 8.12 -4.65 -1.84
N GLU A 79 7.35 -5.45 -1.09
CA GLU A 79 6.15 -6.19 -1.51
C GLU A 79 4.89 -5.31 -1.56
N ILE A 80 4.91 -4.31 -2.42
CA ILE A 80 3.81 -3.33 -2.56
C ILE A 80 2.47 -4.01 -2.90
N LYS A 81 2.50 -5.10 -3.66
CA LYS A 81 1.30 -5.90 -3.98
C LYS A 81 0.66 -6.53 -2.75
N LYS A 82 1.40 -6.74 -1.66
CA LYS A 82 0.89 -7.31 -0.40
C LYS A 82 0.37 -6.22 0.51
N LEU A 83 1.14 -5.13 0.65
CA LEU A 83 0.70 -3.93 1.36
C LEU A 83 -0.64 -3.40 0.80
N SER A 84 -0.81 -3.40 -0.53
CA SER A 84 -2.07 -2.93 -1.15
C SER A 84 -3.29 -3.79 -0.82
N LEU A 85 -3.13 -5.08 -0.51
CA LEU A 85 -4.25 -5.94 -0.07
C LEU A 85 -4.67 -5.61 1.36
N LEU A 86 -3.69 -5.33 2.21
CA LEU A 86 -3.90 -4.98 3.62
C LEU A 86 -4.45 -3.55 3.76
N ALA A 87 -4.00 -2.62 2.93
CA ALA A 87 -4.46 -1.24 2.88
C ALA A 87 -5.95 -1.10 2.52
N GLU A 88 -6.61 -2.15 2.02
CA GLU A 88 -8.06 -2.10 1.80
C GLU A 88 -8.87 -1.97 3.11
N ASN A 89 -8.24 -2.15 4.28
CA ASN A 89 -8.79 -1.83 5.58
C ASN A 89 -8.04 -0.63 6.20
N SER A 90 -8.79 0.37 6.69
CA SER A 90 -8.24 1.61 7.25
C SER A 90 -7.42 1.41 8.52
N ASP A 91 -7.73 0.40 9.32
CA ASP A 91 -7.07 0.15 10.62
C ASP A 91 -5.61 -0.26 10.43
N ASN A 92 -5.26 -0.71 9.22
CA ASN A 92 -3.89 -1.11 8.87
C ASN A 92 -3.02 0.07 8.43
N HIS A 93 -3.59 1.26 8.18
CA HIS A 93 -2.90 2.35 7.48
C HIS A 93 -1.76 2.95 8.29
N ASP A 94 -1.94 3.11 9.60
CA ASP A 94 -0.87 3.65 10.47
C ASP A 94 0.36 2.75 10.49
N ALA A 95 0.16 1.43 10.55
CA ALA A 95 1.27 0.48 10.46
C ALA A 95 1.92 0.50 9.08
N ILE A 96 1.13 0.59 8.00
CA ILE A 96 1.68 0.69 6.63
C ILE A 96 2.48 1.99 6.43
N LEU A 97 2.07 3.09 7.05
CA LEU A 97 2.69 4.41 6.92
C LEU A 97 3.64 4.78 8.07
N SER A 98 3.99 3.80 8.91
CA SER A 98 5.02 3.99 9.94
C SER A 98 6.39 4.13 9.28
N ASN A 99 7.29 4.84 9.98
CA ASN A 99 8.68 5.08 9.56
C ASN A 99 8.79 5.78 8.20
N ASP A 100 7.88 6.71 7.94
CA ASP A 100 7.82 7.53 6.71
C ASP A 100 7.87 6.72 5.41
N PHE A 101 7.27 5.52 5.42
CA PHE A 101 7.27 4.60 4.29
C PHE A 101 6.75 5.23 3.00
N GLU A 102 5.85 6.21 3.09
CA GLU A 102 5.33 6.97 1.95
C GLU A 102 6.42 7.65 1.11
N LYS A 103 7.57 8.00 1.70
CA LYS A 103 8.69 8.62 1.01
C LYS A 103 9.44 7.65 0.09
N GLN A 104 9.24 6.35 0.25
CA GLN A 104 9.87 5.31 -0.57
C GLN A 104 9.02 4.92 -1.79
N LEU A 105 7.79 5.45 -1.89
CA LEU A 105 6.90 5.20 -3.02
C LEU A 105 7.38 5.97 -4.25
N PHE A 106 7.24 5.35 -5.43
CA PHE A 106 7.65 5.92 -6.70
C PHE A 106 9.17 6.19 -6.85
N GLU A 107 10.02 5.65 -5.96
CA GLU A 107 11.49 5.65 -6.14
C GLU A 107 11.93 5.01 -7.47
N LYS A 108 11.13 4.06 -7.98
CA LYS A 108 11.41 3.32 -9.21
C LYS A 108 10.22 3.41 -10.15
N GLU A 109 10.43 4.02 -11.31
CA GLU A 109 9.33 4.30 -12.26
C GLU A 109 8.61 3.02 -12.72
N TRP A 110 9.34 1.93 -12.88
CA TRP A 110 8.75 0.63 -13.24
C TRP A 110 7.86 0.00 -12.16
N LYS A 111 7.88 0.52 -10.92
CA LYS A 111 6.97 0.12 -9.83
C LYS A 111 5.71 0.96 -9.76
N SER A 112 5.57 2.00 -10.59
CA SER A 112 4.46 2.97 -10.53
C SER A 112 3.08 2.30 -10.45
N LEU A 113 2.84 1.22 -11.20
CA LEU A 113 1.56 0.53 -11.17
C LEU A 113 1.22 -0.07 -9.79
N ASP A 114 2.20 -0.64 -9.10
CA ASP A 114 1.99 -1.24 -7.79
C ASP A 114 1.88 -0.16 -6.71
N ASP A 115 2.69 0.90 -6.79
CA ASP A 115 2.60 2.04 -5.89
C ASP A 115 1.23 2.72 -6.02
N LEU A 116 0.73 2.92 -7.25
CA LEU A 116 -0.64 3.37 -7.52
C LEU A 116 -1.71 2.46 -6.87
N LYS A 117 -1.50 1.13 -6.88
CA LYS A 117 -2.45 0.20 -6.23
C LYS A 117 -2.44 0.33 -4.71
N LEU A 118 -1.32 0.71 -4.10
CA LEU A 118 -1.20 0.94 -2.67
C LEU A 118 -1.76 2.31 -2.24
N ILE A 119 -1.41 3.39 -2.94
CA ILE A 119 -1.84 4.73 -2.51
C ILE A 119 -3.34 4.96 -2.67
N ILE A 120 -3.99 4.32 -3.64
CA ILE A 120 -5.44 4.49 -3.87
C ILE A 120 -6.28 4.10 -2.63
N PRO A 121 -6.13 2.90 -2.03
CA PRO A 121 -6.88 2.57 -0.82
C PRO A 121 -6.47 3.42 0.38
N LEU A 122 -5.19 3.79 0.52
CA LEU A 122 -4.72 4.71 1.57
C LEU A 122 -5.40 6.09 1.47
N LEU A 123 -5.47 6.66 0.26
CA LEU A 123 -6.15 7.93 0.02
C LEU A 123 -7.68 7.81 0.13
N LYS A 124 -8.26 6.66 -0.24
CA LYS A 124 -9.72 6.47 -0.24
C LYS A 124 -10.26 6.27 1.19
N PHE A 125 -9.59 5.44 1.98
CA PHE A 125 -10.11 4.98 3.27
C PHE A 125 -9.33 5.51 4.47
N GLY A 126 -8.16 6.11 4.27
CA GLY A 126 -7.31 6.56 5.36
C GLY A 126 -7.89 7.73 6.16
N SER A 127 -7.39 7.88 7.38
CA SER A 127 -7.63 9.07 8.20
C SER A 127 -7.09 10.32 7.52
N TYR A 128 -7.48 11.51 8.00
CA TYR A 128 -6.90 12.76 7.54
C TYR A 128 -5.36 12.75 7.63
N LYS A 129 -4.81 12.31 8.77
CA LYS A 129 -3.36 12.20 8.98
C LYS A 129 -2.68 11.31 7.92
N ASN A 130 -3.25 10.15 7.61
CA ASN A 130 -2.69 9.25 6.59
C ASN A 130 -2.79 9.85 5.19
N LYS A 131 -3.93 10.47 4.85
CA LYS A 131 -4.13 11.16 3.58
C LYS A 131 -3.14 12.31 3.41
N LYS A 132 -2.97 13.16 4.43
CA LYS A 132 -2.00 14.27 4.45
C LYS A 132 -0.60 13.77 4.14
N LYS A 133 -0.12 12.72 4.85
CA LYS A 133 1.18 12.09 4.56
C LYS A 133 1.32 11.68 3.10
N ILE A 134 0.38 10.89 2.58
CA ILE A 134 0.44 10.41 1.20
C ILE A 134 0.43 11.57 0.20
N VAL A 135 -0.52 12.51 0.33
CA VAL A 135 -0.67 13.65 -0.59
C VAL A 135 0.64 14.42 -0.70
N LEU A 136 1.23 14.79 0.43
CA LEU A 136 2.47 15.56 0.46
C LEU A 136 3.65 14.81 -0.17
N SER A 137 3.71 13.49 -0.01
CA SER A 137 4.82 12.68 -0.55
C SER A 137 4.69 12.34 -2.04
N VAL A 138 3.48 12.12 -2.55
CA VAL A 138 3.30 11.50 -3.88
C VAL A 138 2.68 12.41 -4.94
N LYS A 139 2.18 13.60 -4.57
CA LYS A 139 1.43 14.49 -5.48
C LYS A 139 2.12 14.71 -6.82
N GLN A 140 3.36 15.20 -6.78
CA GLN A 140 4.10 15.58 -8.01
C GLN A 140 4.27 14.38 -8.94
N TYR A 141 4.53 13.20 -8.38
CA TYR A 141 4.72 11.99 -9.17
C TYR A 141 3.40 11.48 -9.77
N VAL A 142 2.33 11.49 -8.98
CA VAL A 142 0.99 11.13 -9.46
C VAL A 142 0.53 12.06 -10.57
N GLU A 143 0.80 13.37 -10.46
CA GLU A 143 0.53 14.35 -11.50
C GLU A 143 1.33 14.05 -12.78
N LYS A 144 2.63 13.76 -12.65
CA LYS A 144 3.47 13.35 -13.79
C LYS A 144 2.91 12.13 -14.52
N LEU A 145 2.40 11.13 -13.78
CA LEU A 145 1.78 9.92 -14.34
C LEU A 145 0.42 10.16 -15.04
N THR A 146 -0.12 11.38 -15.00
CA THR A 146 -1.28 11.78 -15.83
C THR A 146 -0.88 12.32 -17.20
N ASN A 147 0.42 12.47 -17.48
CA ASN A 147 0.94 12.87 -18.78
C ASN A 147 1.15 11.64 -19.67
N ASP A 148 0.42 11.57 -20.79
CA ASP A 148 0.44 10.46 -21.74
C ASP A 148 1.86 10.20 -22.30
N GLN A 149 2.62 11.26 -22.58
CA GLN A 149 3.98 11.16 -23.13
C GLN A 149 4.93 10.54 -22.11
N PHE A 150 4.86 10.98 -20.85
CA PHE A 150 5.68 10.40 -19.78
C PHE A 150 5.33 8.93 -19.52
N VAL A 151 4.04 8.60 -19.47
CA VAL A 151 3.61 7.21 -19.33
C VAL A 151 4.13 6.37 -20.49
N LYS A 152 4.05 6.89 -21.71
CA LYS A 152 4.58 6.20 -22.90
C LYS A 152 6.07 5.91 -22.75
N GLU A 153 6.88 6.92 -22.39
CA GLU A 153 8.32 6.78 -22.15
C GLU A 153 8.64 5.67 -21.16
N ILE A 154 8.02 5.67 -19.97
CA ILE A 154 8.21 4.59 -18.98
C ILE A 154 7.82 3.24 -19.59
N THR A 155 6.69 3.18 -20.28
CA THR A 155 6.19 1.89 -20.79
C THR A 155 6.95 1.33 -21.98
N ASP A 156 7.71 2.17 -22.68
CA ASP A 156 8.60 1.81 -23.76
C ASP A 156 9.97 1.39 -23.19
N GLU A 157 10.52 2.17 -22.25
CA GLU A 157 11.76 1.84 -21.52
C GLU A 157 11.64 0.51 -20.76
N TYR A 158 10.51 0.32 -20.09
CA TYR A 158 10.21 -0.87 -19.28
C TYR A 158 9.11 -1.71 -19.92
N SER A 159 9.36 -2.17 -21.14
CA SER A 159 8.42 -3.00 -21.90
C SER A 159 7.95 -4.28 -21.18
N TRP A 160 8.70 -4.77 -20.19
CA TRP A 160 8.35 -5.90 -19.33
C TRP A 160 7.32 -5.60 -18.23
N ILE A 161 6.87 -4.34 -18.08
CA ILE A 161 5.84 -3.99 -17.11
C ILE A 161 4.53 -4.68 -17.51
N ASP A 162 4.10 -5.63 -16.68
CA ASP A 162 2.79 -6.26 -16.81
C ASP A 162 1.68 -5.22 -16.61
N LYS A 163 0.63 -5.29 -17.44
CA LYS A 163 -0.57 -4.44 -17.35
C LYS A 163 -0.24 -2.93 -17.41
N LYS A 164 0.68 -2.52 -18.26
CA LYS A 164 1.02 -1.10 -18.44
C LYS A 164 -0.17 -0.21 -18.85
N ASP A 165 -1.14 -0.78 -19.56
CA ASP A 165 -2.45 -0.16 -19.89
C ASP A 165 -3.21 0.33 -18.65
N GLN A 166 -2.89 -0.21 -17.48
CA GLN A 166 -3.54 0.12 -16.21
C GLN A 166 -2.91 1.30 -15.46
N ILE A 167 -1.72 1.77 -15.86
CA ILE A 167 -1.01 2.87 -15.18
C ILE A 167 -1.84 4.14 -15.30
N TYR A 168 -2.17 4.54 -16.52
CA TYR A 168 -2.88 5.77 -16.79
C TYR A 168 -4.25 5.91 -16.10
N PRO A 169 -5.20 4.95 -16.23
CA PRO A 169 -6.49 5.06 -15.55
C PRO A 169 -6.36 5.06 -14.03
N ARG A 170 -5.34 4.41 -13.46
CA ARG A 170 -5.06 4.48 -12.02
C ARG A 170 -4.43 5.78 -11.60
N ALA A 171 -3.52 6.34 -12.39
CA ALA A 171 -2.92 7.64 -12.16
C ALA A 171 -4.00 8.73 -12.12
N LYS A 172 -4.92 8.75 -13.09
CA LYS A 172 -6.08 9.66 -13.08
C LYS A 172 -6.94 9.53 -11.81
N LYS A 173 -7.20 8.28 -11.40
CA LYS A 173 -7.96 8.03 -10.16
C LYS A 173 -7.21 8.50 -8.92
N ALA A 174 -5.91 8.22 -8.83
CA ALA A 174 -5.06 8.66 -7.73
C ALA A 174 -4.97 10.19 -7.69
N PHE A 175 -4.81 10.83 -8.85
CA PHE A 175 -4.75 12.28 -8.99
C PHE A 175 -6.00 12.96 -8.47
N ALA A 176 -7.19 12.47 -8.83
CA ALA A 176 -8.45 12.98 -8.30
C ALA A 176 -8.54 12.86 -6.75
N LEU A 177 -8.03 11.76 -6.19
CA LEU A 177 -7.98 11.56 -4.74
C LEU A 177 -6.96 12.48 -4.06
N VAL A 178 -5.80 12.69 -4.70
CA VAL A 178 -4.78 13.63 -4.25
C VAL A 178 -5.34 15.04 -4.21
N ARG A 179 -5.97 15.52 -5.29
CA ARG A 179 -6.63 16.83 -5.35
C ARG A 179 -7.66 17.03 -4.25
N LYS A 180 -8.47 16.01 -3.98
CA LYS A 180 -9.43 16.04 -2.87
C LYS A 180 -8.72 16.16 -1.51
N GLY A 181 -7.60 15.46 -1.32
CA GLY A 181 -6.79 15.56 -0.11
C GLY A 181 -6.10 16.91 0.03
N GLU A 182 -5.63 17.53 -1.05
CA GLU A 182 -5.07 18.90 -1.02
C GLU A 182 -6.08 19.91 -0.49
N GLY A 183 -7.32 19.91 -1.02
CA GLY A 183 -8.37 20.81 -0.54
C GLY A 183 -8.64 20.65 0.95
N MET A 184 -8.64 19.42 1.48
CA MET A 184 -8.77 19.18 2.92
C MET A 184 -7.60 19.75 3.73
N ILE A 185 -6.38 19.68 3.21
CA ILE A 185 -5.19 20.21 3.89
C ILE A 185 -5.22 21.75 3.89
N GLU A 186 -5.64 22.37 2.78
CA GLU A 186 -5.81 23.82 2.67
C GLU A 186 -6.88 24.33 3.64
N GLU A 187 -8.04 23.68 3.71
CA GLU A 187 -9.13 24.05 4.63
C GLU A 187 -8.73 23.96 6.11
N GLU A 188 -7.85 23.03 6.47
CA GLU A 188 -7.35 22.87 7.84
C GLU A 188 -6.08 23.70 8.14
N GLY A 189 -5.63 24.57 7.22
CA GLY A 189 -4.41 25.38 7.40
C GLY A 189 -3.11 24.57 7.41
N GLY A 190 -3.16 23.32 6.94
CA GLY A 190 -2.08 22.36 7.11
C GLY A 190 -0.82 22.62 6.26
N TYR A 191 -0.87 23.53 5.29
CA TYR A 191 0.27 23.98 4.50
C TYR A 191 1.10 25.06 5.25
N GLU A 192 0.45 25.88 6.07
CA GLU A 192 1.12 26.95 6.84
C GLU A 192 2.08 26.36 7.90
N GLU A 193 1.73 25.20 8.48
CA GLU A 193 2.60 24.47 9.40
C GLU A 193 3.86 23.89 8.73
N ILE A 194 3.75 23.46 7.46
CA ILE A 194 4.86 22.82 6.73
C ILE A 194 5.86 23.88 6.25
N ASP A 195 5.36 25.00 5.73
CA ASP A 195 6.19 26.13 5.33
C ASP A 195 6.93 26.71 6.54
N ALA A 196 6.26 26.80 7.70
CA ALA A 196 6.92 27.19 8.94
C ALA A 196 8.05 26.20 9.33
N ILE A 197 7.79 24.88 9.33
CA ILE A 197 8.81 23.88 9.69
C ILE A 197 9.99 23.88 8.71
N GLN A 198 9.77 24.03 7.40
CA GLN A 198 10.86 24.17 6.41
C GLN A 198 11.66 25.46 6.61
N MET A 199 11.00 26.58 6.91
CA MET A 199 11.68 27.84 7.24
C MET A 199 12.56 27.75 8.51
N PHE A 200 12.16 26.97 9.51
CA PHE A 200 12.95 26.76 10.73
C PHE A 200 14.05 25.69 10.57
N SER A 201 13.87 24.73 9.67
CA SER A 201 14.87 23.68 9.38
C SER A 201 16.05 24.21 8.57
N ASN A 202 15.81 25.19 7.69
CA ASN A 202 16.85 25.87 6.91
C ASN A 202 17.61 26.98 7.68
N LYS A 203 17.37 27.13 8.99
CA LYS A 203 17.99 28.14 9.86
C LYS A 203 18.95 27.57 10.91
N ARG A 204 19.41 26.32 10.79
CA ARG A 204 20.52 25.83 11.61
C ARG A 204 21.85 26.04 10.84
N PRO A 205 22.82 26.76 11.43
CA PRO A 205 24.11 27.04 10.80
C PRO A 205 24.95 25.79 10.55
#